data_AF-A0A969BCE3-F1
#
_entry.id   AF-A0A969BCE3-F1
#
_cell.length_a   1.000
_cell.length_b   1.000
_cell.length_c   1.000
_cell.angle_alpha   90.00
_cell.angle_beta   90.00
_cell.angle_gamma   90.00
#
_symmetry.space_group_name_H-M   'P 1'
#
loop_
_entity.id
_entity.type
_entity.pdbx_description
1 polymer ?
#
loop_
_entity_poly.entity_id
_entity_poly.type
_entity_poly.pdbx_seq_one_letter_code
_entity_poly.pdbx_strand_id
1 'polypeptide(L)'
;MKPGFDTKFGPNVEPDNYYNNYIYKSGWTYYGRILGSPLLTAPYYKPYPTNTVNNILKAHAFGLSGHVSMCIHLAFQIVYLQNDGQYHNLYPKTTKQWLSALKLGYRPPTLSNWSFSLDSSVETGNEFGNNFAIVARACYSPNIRLGNKEAAD
;
A
#
# COMPACT_ATOMS: atom_id res chain seq x y z
N MET A 1 20.36 34.23 12.94
CA MET A 1 19.69 33.91 11.66
C MET A 1 19.07 32.53 11.77
N LYS A 2 17.73 32.46 11.87
CA LYS A 2 16.98 31.20 11.71
C LYS A 2 16.54 31.13 10.25
N PRO A 3 16.73 30.02 9.52
CA PRO A 3 16.16 29.89 8.19
C PRO A 3 14.64 29.76 8.35
N GLY A 4 13.93 30.82 7.96
CA GLY A 4 12.47 30.81 7.85
C GLY A 4 12.07 30.07 6.59
N PHE A 5 11.25 29.03 6.76
CA PHE A 5 10.54 28.42 5.64
C PHE A 5 9.42 29.37 5.26
N ASP A 6 9.55 30.00 4.09
CA ASP A 6 8.61 30.96 3.53
C ASP A 6 7.29 30.23 3.18
N THR A 7 6.30 30.35 4.06
CA THR A 7 4.95 29.82 3.81
C THR A 7 4.20 30.79 2.92
N LYS A 8 4.60 30.87 1.64
CA LYS A 8 3.83 31.56 0.60
C LYS A 8 2.61 30.73 0.21
N PHE A 9 1.62 30.69 1.09
CA PHE A 9 0.25 30.36 0.73
C PHE A 9 -0.61 31.58 1.10
N GLY A 10 -1.21 32.23 0.10
CA GLY A 10 -2.01 33.44 0.30
C GLY A 10 -3.23 33.20 1.20
N PRO A 11 -3.93 34.26 1.63
CA PRO A 11 -5.00 34.20 2.64
C PRO A 11 -6.23 33.34 2.29
N ASN A 12 -6.25 32.69 1.13
CA ASN A 12 -7.38 31.91 0.61
C ASN A 12 -7.01 30.48 0.21
N VAL A 13 -5.87 29.94 0.66
CA VAL A 13 -5.59 28.50 0.45
C VAL A 13 -6.37 27.74 1.52
N GLU A 14 -7.63 27.43 1.20
CA GLU A 14 -8.32 26.38 1.92
C GLU A 14 -7.46 25.13 1.81
N PRO A 15 -7.05 24.54 2.94
CA PRO A 15 -6.24 23.35 2.86
C PRO A 15 -7.03 22.20 2.27
N ASP A 16 -6.53 21.65 1.16
CA ASP A 16 -7.20 20.59 0.43
C ASP A 16 -7.49 19.40 1.33
N ASN A 17 -8.76 19.27 1.69
CA ASN A 17 -9.29 18.19 2.51
C ASN A 17 -9.78 17.04 1.63
N TYR A 18 -8.99 16.68 0.62
CA TYR A 18 -9.42 15.95 -0.58
C TYR A 18 -10.16 14.62 -0.30
N TYR A 19 -9.74 13.88 0.73
CA TYR A 19 -10.34 12.58 1.07
C TYR A 19 -11.52 12.68 2.05
N ASN A 20 -11.88 13.88 2.51
CA ASN A 20 -12.95 14.08 3.48
C ASN A 20 -14.12 14.85 2.87
N ASN A 21 -15.30 14.62 3.43
CA ASN A 21 -16.52 15.26 2.99
C ASN A 21 -17.39 15.61 4.20
N TYR A 22 -18.12 16.72 4.11
CA TYR A 22 -18.98 17.17 5.21
C TYR A 22 -20.21 16.26 5.42
N ILE A 23 -20.80 15.75 4.33
CA ILE A 23 -21.99 14.89 4.37
C ILE A 23 -21.58 13.45 4.67
N TYR A 24 -20.60 12.94 3.91
CA TYR A 24 -20.02 11.62 4.14
C TYR A 24 -18.89 11.73 5.16
N LYS A 25 -19.25 11.64 6.44
CA LYS A 25 -18.30 11.79 7.56
C LYS A 25 -17.11 10.82 7.48
N SER A 26 -17.29 9.63 6.93
CA SER A 26 -16.19 8.68 6.74
C SER A 26 -15.21 9.07 5.61
N GLY A 27 -15.50 10.14 4.86
CA GLY A 27 -14.74 10.54 3.68
C GLY A 27 -14.87 9.55 2.53
N TRP A 28 -13.90 9.56 1.61
CA TRP A 28 -13.84 8.65 0.46
C TRP A 28 -13.38 7.25 0.88
N THR A 29 -14.26 6.53 1.59
CA THR A 29 -13.97 5.21 2.16
C THR A 29 -15.10 4.22 1.92
N TYR A 30 -14.76 2.92 1.92
CA TYR A 30 -15.69 1.80 1.86
C TYR A 30 -15.32 0.77 2.92
N TYR A 31 -16.26 0.42 3.80
CA TYR A 31 -16.03 -0.43 4.99
C TYR A 31 -14.76 -0.05 5.78
N GLY A 32 -14.52 1.26 5.97
CA GLY A 32 -13.37 1.76 6.72
C GLY A 32 -12.03 1.72 5.97
N ARG A 33 -12.01 1.25 4.71
CA ARG A 33 -10.83 1.29 3.82
C ARG A 33 -10.91 2.50 2.91
N ILE A 34 -9.78 3.17 2.68
CA ILE A 34 -9.71 4.32 1.76
C ILE A 34 -9.88 3.83 0.32
N LEU A 35 -10.72 4.53 -0.43
CA LEU A 35 -10.82 4.38 -1.88
C LEU A 35 -9.87 5.41 -2.51
N GLY A 36 -8.82 4.93 -3.17
CA GLY A 36 -7.77 5.78 -3.75
C GLY A 36 -6.38 5.23 -3.45
N SER A 37 -5.51 6.08 -2.90
CA SER A 37 -4.14 5.67 -2.60
C SER A 37 -4.09 4.64 -1.46
N PRO A 38 -3.48 3.45 -1.69
CA PRO A 38 -3.33 2.43 -0.65
C PRO A 38 -2.32 2.83 0.44
N LEU A 39 -1.55 3.91 0.22
CA LEU A 39 -0.57 4.41 1.17
C LEU A 39 -1.18 5.37 2.21
N LEU A 40 -2.47 5.69 2.08
CA LEU A 40 -3.16 6.49 3.07
C LEU A 40 -3.62 5.62 4.23
N THR A 41 -3.42 6.13 5.43
CA THR A 41 -3.86 5.48 6.66
C THR A 41 -5.38 5.39 6.69
N ALA A 42 -5.88 4.16 6.56
CA ALA A 42 -7.31 3.89 6.62
C ALA A 42 -7.89 4.32 7.99
N PRO A 43 -9.06 4.97 8.03
CA PRO A 43 -9.70 5.37 9.29
C PRO A 43 -10.12 4.18 10.17
N TYR A 44 -10.07 2.95 9.65
CA TYR A 44 -10.27 1.70 10.40
C TYR A 44 -9.37 1.57 11.65
N TYR A 45 -8.19 2.19 11.66
CA TYR A 45 -7.29 2.17 12.82
C TYR A 45 -7.75 3.08 13.98
N LYS A 46 -8.95 3.68 13.93
CA LYS A 46 -9.52 4.50 15.00
C LYS A 46 -10.88 3.96 15.49
N PRO A 47 -11.19 4.12 16.79
CA PRO A 47 -12.45 3.66 17.38
C PRO A 47 -13.71 4.35 16.83
N TYR A 48 -13.56 5.52 16.18
CA TYR A 48 -14.65 6.25 15.53
C TYR A 48 -14.18 6.73 14.15
N PRO A 49 -14.62 6.11 13.03
CA PRO A 49 -14.13 6.40 11.69
C PRO A 49 -14.84 7.65 11.14
N THR A 50 -14.51 8.82 11.69
CA THR A 50 -15.25 10.05 11.39
C THR A 50 -14.52 11.02 10.48
N ASN A 51 -13.26 10.75 10.07
CA ASN A 51 -12.51 11.49 9.04
C ASN A 51 -11.17 10.80 8.73
N THR A 52 -10.70 10.91 7.48
CA THR A 52 -9.32 10.59 7.06
C THR A 52 -8.38 11.66 7.61
N VAL A 53 -7.43 11.28 8.46
CA VAL A 53 -6.50 12.20 9.15
C VAL A 53 -5.30 12.62 8.32
N ASN A 54 -5.11 12.00 7.16
CA ASN A 54 -3.91 12.13 6.35
C ASN A 54 -4.29 12.65 4.96
N ASN A 55 -4.03 13.93 4.70
CA ASN A 55 -4.26 14.52 3.38
C ASN A 55 -2.96 14.98 2.71
N ILE A 56 -1.86 15.10 3.47
CA ILE A 56 -0.55 15.48 2.93
C ILE A 56 0.41 14.30 3.09
N LEU A 57 0.59 13.57 2.00
CA LEU A 57 1.41 12.38 1.92
C LEU A 57 2.53 12.56 0.91
N LYS A 58 3.76 12.23 1.28
CA LYS A 58 4.89 12.10 0.36
C LYS A 58 5.39 10.68 0.43
N ALA A 59 5.46 10.01 -0.72
CA ALA A 59 5.92 8.63 -0.79
C ALA A 59 6.96 8.46 -1.89
N HIS A 60 8.00 7.68 -1.60
CA HIS A 60 8.98 7.22 -2.57
C HIS A 60 9.01 5.71 -2.55
N ALA A 61 8.63 5.09 -3.67
CA ALA A 61 8.63 3.65 -3.83
C ALA A 61 9.75 3.23 -4.78
N PHE A 62 10.53 2.24 -4.35
CA PHE A 62 11.57 1.61 -5.14
C PHE A 62 11.36 0.11 -5.14
N GLY A 63 11.48 -0.52 -6.30
CA GLY A 63 11.29 -1.95 -6.45
C GLY A 63 12.27 -2.54 -7.45
N LEU A 64 12.70 -3.76 -7.18
CA LEU A 64 13.51 -4.57 -8.07
C LEU A 64 12.89 -5.96 -8.16
N SER A 65 12.84 -6.53 -9.36
CA SER A 65 12.41 -7.91 -9.56
C SER A 65 13.24 -8.57 -10.64
N GLY A 66 13.37 -9.90 -10.55
CA GLY A 66 14.13 -10.66 -11.52
C GLY A 66 14.11 -12.15 -11.27
N HIS A 67 14.59 -12.89 -12.27
CA HIS A 67 14.77 -14.33 -12.21
C HIS A 67 16.22 -14.65 -11.82
N VAL A 68 16.39 -15.32 -10.67
CA VAL A 68 17.71 -15.86 -10.27
C VAL A 68 17.99 -17.16 -11.02
N SER A 69 16.94 -17.91 -11.37
CA SER A 69 16.99 -19.09 -12.23
C SER A 69 15.68 -19.24 -13.01
N MET A 70 15.60 -20.21 -13.92
CA MET A 70 14.34 -20.54 -14.63
C MET A 70 13.19 -20.90 -13.68
N CYS A 71 13.51 -21.33 -12.45
CA CYS A 71 12.54 -21.81 -11.47
C CYS A 71 12.31 -20.83 -10.33
N ILE A 72 13.23 -19.89 -10.10
CA ILE A 72 13.24 -18.99 -8.94
C ILE A 72 13.09 -17.54 -9.40
N HIS A 73 12.05 -16.88 -8.89
CA HIS A 73 11.80 -15.46 -9.09
C HIS A 73 11.91 -14.72 -7.75
N LEU A 74 12.61 -13.60 -7.75
CA LEU A 74 12.77 -12.74 -6.58
C LEU A 74 12.22 -11.35 -6.90
N ALA A 75 11.46 -10.78 -5.97
CA ALA A 75 11.07 -9.38 -6.01
C ALA A 75 11.26 -8.74 -4.65
N PHE A 76 11.78 -7.53 -4.63
CA PHE A 76 11.98 -6.71 -3.45
C PHE A 76 11.37 -5.33 -3.70
N GLN A 77 10.70 -4.79 -2.69
CA GLN A 77 10.13 -3.45 -2.72
C GLN A 77 10.39 -2.75 -1.39
N ILE A 78 10.70 -1.46 -1.46
CA ILE A 78 10.78 -0.57 -0.32
C ILE A 78 10.01 0.71 -0.61
N VAL A 79 9.28 1.20 0.38
CA VAL A 79 8.52 2.45 0.31
C VAL A 79 8.87 3.30 1.52
N TYR A 80 9.35 4.51 1.27
CA TYR A 80 9.42 5.56 2.28
C TYR A 80 8.12 6.36 2.24
N LEU A 81 7.48 6.49 3.40
CA LEU A 81 6.27 7.26 3.58
C LEU A 81 6.53 8.38 4.58
N GLN A 82 6.18 9.59 4.21
CA GLN A 82 6.10 10.73 5.10
C GLN A 82 4.67 11.25 5.08
N ASN A 83 4.06 11.31 6.25
CA ASN A 83 2.73 11.84 6.45
C ASN A 83 2.85 13.13 7.28
N ASP A 84 2.48 14.24 6.67
CA ASP A 84 2.49 15.57 7.29
C ASP A 84 1.12 15.89 7.93
N GLY A 85 0.16 14.94 7.96
CA GLY A 85 -1.10 15.02 8.70
C GLY A 85 -2.20 15.85 8.04
N GLN A 86 -2.93 16.60 8.87
CA GLN A 86 -4.01 17.52 8.49
C GLN A 86 -3.56 18.97 8.69
N TYR A 87 -3.90 19.85 7.76
CA TYR A 87 -3.53 21.26 7.81
C TYR A 87 -4.10 22.02 9.02
N HIS A 88 -5.30 21.64 9.50
CA HIS A 88 -5.97 22.35 10.60
C HIS A 88 -5.39 22.05 11.99
N ASN A 89 -4.48 21.09 12.12
CA ASN A 89 -3.75 20.87 13.36
C ASN A 89 -2.39 21.57 13.28
N LEU A 90 -2.28 22.71 13.98
CA LEU A 90 -1.10 23.60 14.04
C LEU A 90 0.18 22.96 14.63
N TYR A 91 0.15 21.65 14.89
CA TYR A 91 1.32 20.83 15.20
C TYR A 91 1.24 19.51 14.41
N PRO A 92 1.60 19.51 13.11
CA PRO A 92 1.70 18.26 12.39
C PRO A 92 2.89 17.50 12.96
N LYS A 93 2.65 16.48 13.78
CA LYS A 93 3.67 15.47 14.05
C LYS A 93 3.88 14.74 12.73
N THR A 94 4.86 15.18 11.94
CA THR A 94 5.26 14.47 10.74
C THR A 94 5.67 13.06 11.15
N THR A 95 4.91 12.08 10.70
CA THR A 95 5.23 10.68 10.91
C THR A 95 5.94 10.15 9.67
N LYS A 96 6.87 9.24 9.91
CA LYS A 96 7.64 8.57 8.88
C LYS A 96 7.45 7.08 9.06
N GLN A 97 7.28 6.38 7.95
CA GLN A 97 7.15 4.93 7.91
C GLN A 97 8.01 4.40 6.78
N TRP A 98 8.76 3.34 7.07
CA TRP A 98 9.42 2.50 6.09
C TRP A 98 8.63 1.22 5.94
N LEU A 99 8.26 0.89 4.72
CA LEU A 99 7.61 -0.37 4.37
C LEU A 99 8.57 -1.14 3.47
N SER A 100 8.86 -2.39 3.80
CA SER A 100 9.74 -3.24 3.02
C SER A 100 9.08 -4.60 2.81
N ALA A 101 9.23 -5.15 1.61
CA ALA A 101 8.66 -6.44 1.25
C ALA A 101 9.63 -7.22 0.36
N LEU A 102 9.75 -8.52 0.64
CA LEU A 102 10.52 -9.48 -0.13
C LEU A 102 9.60 -10.62 -0.56
N LYS A 103 9.68 -10.99 -1.82
CA LYS A 103 8.89 -12.06 -2.42
C LYS A 103 9.80 -13.06 -3.12
N LEU A 104 9.73 -14.30 -2.67
CA LEU A 104 10.37 -15.45 -3.28
C LEU A 104 9.29 -16.31 -3.97
N GLY A 105 9.42 -16.49 -5.27
CA GLY A 105 8.59 -17.40 -6.06
C GLY A 105 9.40 -18.61 -6.52
N TYR A 106 8.81 -19.79 -6.43
CA TYR A 106 9.40 -21.04 -6.89
C TYR A 106 8.42 -21.85 -7.74
N ARG A 107 8.85 -22.23 -8.94
CA ARG A 107 8.13 -23.14 -9.85
C ARG A 107 8.99 -24.38 -10.07
N PRO A 108 8.66 -25.52 -9.45
CA PRO A 108 9.45 -26.75 -9.60
C PRO A 108 9.32 -27.29 -11.04
N PRO A 109 10.42 -27.62 -11.74
CA PRO A 109 10.35 -28.24 -13.07
C PRO A 109 9.60 -29.57 -13.08
N THR A 110 9.70 -30.34 -11.99
CA THR A 110 9.07 -31.64 -11.81
C THR A 110 7.55 -31.55 -11.59
N LEU A 111 7.06 -30.39 -11.15
CA LEU A 111 5.66 -30.15 -10.83
C LEU A 111 5.21 -28.86 -11.53
N SER A 112 5.22 -28.85 -12.86
CA SER A 112 4.97 -27.64 -13.68
C SER A 112 3.60 -26.97 -13.44
N ASN A 113 2.62 -27.73 -12.96
CA ASN A 113 1.29 -27.23 -12.60
C ASN A 113 1.26 -26.56 -11.21
N TRP A 114 2.33 -26.64 -10.42
CA TRP A 114 2.42 -26.06 -9.10
C TRP A 114 3.31 -24.82 -9.11
N SER A 115 2.90 -23.82 -8.33
CA SER A 115 3.73 -22.66 -8.01
C SER A 115 3.64 -22.35 -6.53
N PHE A 116 4.79 -22.05 -5.95
CA PHE A 116 4.93 -21.69 -4.54
C PHE A 116 5.43 -20.26 -4.44
N SER A 117 4.95 -19.51 -3.45
CA SER A 117 5.57 -18.25 -3.07
C SER A 117 5.66 -18.09 -1.57
N LEU A 118 6.71 -17.41 -1.15
CA LEU A 118 6.93 -16.95 0.22
C LEU A 118 7.17 -15.45 0.16
N ASP A 119 6.30 -14.70 0.81
CA ASP A 119 6.36 -13.25 0.91
C ASP A 119 6.66 -12.89 2.37
N SER A 120 7.59 -11.98 2.61
CA SER A 120 7.84 -11.39 3.93
C SER A 120 7.74 -9.87 3.83
N SER A 121 7.30 -9.24 4.90
CA SER A 121 7.16 -7.79 4.96
C SER A 121 7.51 -7.28 6.35
N VAL A 122 8.19 -6.14 6.39
CA VAL A 122 8.58 -5.46 7.63
C VAL A 122 8.24 -3.99 7.48
N GLU A 123 7.61 -3.46 8.52
CA GLU A 123 7.23 -2.07 8.63
C GLU A 123 7.89 -1.49 9.87
N THR A 124 8.53 -0.33 9.73
CA THR A 124 9.17 0.37 10.85
C THR A 124 8.86 1.84 10.78
N GLY A 125 8.38 2.42 11.86
CA GLY A 125 8.11 3.85 11.90
C GLY A 125 7.13 4.28 12.97
N ASN A 126 6.74 5.54 12.87
CA ASN A 126 5.99 6.23 13.92
C ASN A 126 4.51 6.39 13.57
N GLU A 127 4.09 6.00 12.36
CA GLU A 127 2.69 6.06 11.93
C GLU A 127 1.93 4.83 12.43
N PHE A 128 2.45 3.63 12.13
CA PHE A 128 1.81 2.35 12.47
C PHE A 128 2.58 1.54 13.52
N GLY A 129 3.73 2.04 13.98
CA GLY A 129 4.66 1.27 14.79
C GLY A 129 5.49 0.28 13.96
N ASN A 130 6.03 -0.73 14.65
CA ASN A 130 6.85 -1.76 14.03
C ASN A 130 6.05 -3.04 13.86
N ASN A 131 5.93 -3.52 12.63
CA ASN A 131 5.17 -4.72 12.29
C ASN A 131 5.99 -5.63 11.39
N PHE A 132 5.69 -6.93 11.42
CA PHE A 132 6.21 -7.89 10.45
C PHE A 132 5.10 -8.84 10.00
N ALA A 133 5.20 -9.34 8.78
CA ALA A 133 4.29 -10.31 8.22
C ALA A 133 5.04 -11.33 7.34
N ILE A 134 4.54 -12.56 7.32
CA ILE A 134 5.00 -13.62 6.43
C ILE A 134 3.77 -14.29 5.83
N VAL A 135 3.78 -14.51 4.51
CA VAL A 135 2.70 -15.13 3.77
C VAL A 135 3.28 -16.23 2.89
N ALA A 136 2.75 -17.44 3.02
CA ALA A 136 3.06 -18.55 2.14
C ALA A 136 1.87 -18.84 1.21
N ARG A 137 2.16 -19.20 -0.04
CA ARG A 137 1.14 -19.53 -1.05
C ARG A 137 1.57 -20.76 -1.83
N ALA A 138 0.62 -21.65 -2.06
CA ALA A 138 0.71 -22.71 -3.06
C ALA A 138 -0.46 -22.54 -4.04
N CYS A 139 -0.18 -22.62 -5.33
CA CYS A 139 -1.19 -22.51 -6.38
C CYS A 139 -1.01 -23.67 -7.37
N TYR A 140 -2.12 -24.33 -7.67
CA TYR A 140 -2.21 -25.40 -8.66
C TYR A 140 -2.99 -24.92 -9.88
N SER A 141 -2.38 -24.99 -11.06
CA SER A 141 -2.97 -24.60 -12.33
C SER A 141 -3.10 -25.83 -13.23
N PRO A 142 -4.30 -26.42 -13.37
CA PRO A 142 -4.52 -27.57 -14.25
C PRO A 142 -4.51 -27.16 -15.72
N ASN A 143 -3.99 -28.02 -16.59
CA ASN A 143 -4.09 -27.86 -18.03
C ASN A 143 -5.50 -28.27 -18.50
N ILE A 144 -6.44 -27.33 -18.47
CA ILE A 144 -7.79 -27.55 -19.01
C ILE A 144 -7.74 -27.27 -20.52
N ARG A 145 -7.78 -28.31 -21.33
CA ARG A 145 -8.12 -28.18 -22.75
C ARG A 145 -9.64 -28.10 -22.84
N LEU A 146 -10.17 -26.91 -23.16
CA LEU A 146 -11.56 -26.79 -23.55
C LEU A 146 -11.73 -27.57 -24.85
N GLY A 147 -12.41 -28.71 -24.79
CA GLY A 147 -12.78 -29.45 -26.00
C GLY A 147 -13.69 -28.56 -26.84
N ASN A 148 -13.37 -28.40 -28.11
CA ASN A 148 -14.29 -27.82 -29.07
C ASN A 148 -15.55 -28.69 -29.04
N LYS A 149 -16.66 -28.14 -28.54
CA LYS A 149 -17.97 -28.67 -28.90
C LYS A 149 -18.14 -28.35 -30.37
N GLU A 150 -17.83 -29.30 -31.23
CA GLU A 150 -18.39 -29.31 -32.58
C GLU A 150 -19.91 -29.20 -32.41
N ALA A 151 -20.47 -28.14 -32.99
CA ALA A 151 -21.91 -27.97 -33.09
C ALA A 151 -22.43 -29.18 -33.88
N ALA A 152 -23.23 -30.02 -33.22
CA ALA A 152 -23.97 -31.07 -33.89
C ALA A 152 -25.00 -30.38 -34.81
N ASP A 153 -24.86 -30.62 -36.12
CA ASP A 153 -25.88 -30.38 -37.14
C ASP A 153 -27.14 -31.22 -36.89
#